data_AF-A0AA38AIG7-F1
#
_entry.id   AF-A0AA38AIG7-F1
#
_cell.length_a   1.000
_cell.length_b   1.000
_cell.length_c   1.000
_cell.angle_alpha   90.00
_cell.angle_beta   90.00
_cell.angle_gamma   90.00
#
_symmetry.space_group_name_H-M   'P 1'
#
loop_
_entity.id
_entity.type
_entity.pdbx_description
1 polymer ?
#
loop_
_entity_poly.entity_id
_entity_poly.type
_entity_poly.pdbx_seq_one_letter_code
_entity_poly.pdbx_strand_id
1 'polypeptide(L)'
;MPVPSVGLRHVYETGGISMSKVGWEARLGAFAFMVGLSWVGLQAAGVASADDGSGSHSPSASTGHAKPGGGVARQSAHATATPRAAAKPSAPSARPKPLLRSPLADAKRPAPTSQAAETTKADPVVSAPLDARPAPSASANPVQDFFDHVVLQIRRTFFNNAPTVQPVQITGQHDGVISGTIGAVDPEGDVINYEVASAGAGAPLHGTVQVTSDGTFTYTPGSDFTGTDEFAVRATDVGLHINLLNLFRSPSTTASVTVSQYAIGTPALQFAFAFDSGSASWWSPASRAALQGAADFLSAHIVPSAPRPVTVTYQITVENTPGSSTLGIGGSQLVIVGGTFFEDTVVQHKIFTGIDGNGASADGTVTFNAAHTYSFDSTPGFFETDFESVALHELVHTLGFTSSVDSQASSRYHTTFDSYAVGSTGAHLFGSDGSWVGGTGGGVYFDGSTAVSANGGLVELDASGAHLNGSTFAGSLMSPSIPPGVRRIQLSAVEIAMLEDIGYTVTA
;
A
#
# COMPACT_ATOMS: atom_id res chain seq x y z
N MET A 1 -78.55 -30.22 25.46
CA MET A 1 -77.72 -29.19 26.11
C MET A 1 -77.25 -28.22 25.01
N PRO A 2 -77.21 -26.90 25.27
CA PRO A 2 -77.88 -25.90 24.42
C PRO A 2 -77.01 -25.16 23.37
N VAL A 3 -77.74 -24.56 22.39
CA VAL A 3 -77.43 -23.52 21.36
C VAL A 3 -77.24 -22.14 22.05
N PRO A 4 -76.83 -21.00 21.40
CA PRO A 4 -76.68 -20.62 19.96
C PRO A 4 -75.34 -19.85 19.64
N SER A 5 -75.01 -19.29 18.46
CA SER A 5 -75.74 -18.45 17.48
C SER A 5 -74.87 -18.18 16.21
N VAL A 6 -75.40 -18.38 15.00
CA VAL A 6 -75.84 -17.39 13.95
C VAL A 6 -74.71 -16.53 13.36
N GLY A 7 -74.31 -16.68 12.09
CA GLY A 7 -74.91 -16.06 10.87
C GLY A 7 -73.96 -14.93 10.39
N LEU A 8 -73.78 -14.54 9.12
CA LEU A 8 -74.46 -14.70 7.84
C LEU A 8 -73.42 -14.43 6.72
N ARG A 9 -73.56 -15.12 5.57
CA ARG A 9 -73.03 -14.64 4.28
C ARG A 9 -74.11 -13.79 3.60
N HIS A 10 -73.73 -12.62 3.07
CA HIS A 10 -74.43 -11.91 1.98
C HIS A 10 -73.34 -11.22 1.15
N VAL A 11 -73.08 -11.69 -0.08
CA VAL A 11 -73.57 -11.15 -1.37
C VAL A 11 -73.23 -9.68 -1.57
N TYR A 12 -72.33 -9.40 -2.51
CA TYR A 12 -72.37 -8.17 -3.30
C TYR A 12 -71.98 -8.47 -4.74
N GLU A 13 -72.98 -8.33 -5.61
CA GLU A 13 -72.81 -8.02 -7.02
C GLU A 13 -73.79 -6.88 -7.30
N THR A 14 -73.28 -5.69 -7.66
CA THR A 14 -74.04 -4.63 -8.34
C THR A 14 -73.03 -3.68 -8.99
N GLY A 15 -73.05 -3.61 -10.31
CA GLY A 15 -72.42 -2.55 -11.09
C GLY A 15 -73.31 -1.29 -11.18
N GLY A 16 -72.72 -0.13 -11.46
CA GLY A 16 -73.49 1.10 -11.70
C GLY A 16 -72.72 2.42 -11.67
N ILE A 17 -72.09 2.77 -12.80
CA ILE A 17 -72.17 4.05 -13.55
C ILE A 17 -71.82 5.41 -12.86
N SER A 18 -70.85 6.08 -13.51
CA SER A 18 -70.67 7.54 -13.78
C SER A 18 -70.42 8.52 -12.63
N MET A 19 -69.27 9.20 -12.72
CA MET A 19 -69.22 10.64 -12.45
C MET A 19 -68.24 11.35 -13.40
N SER A 20 -68.74 12.43 -13.98
CA SER A 20 -68.15 13.24 -15.03
C SER A 20 -67.58 14.56 -14.50
N LYS A 21 -66.47 14.98 -15.11
CA LYS A 21 -66.15 16.35 -15.59
C LYS A 21 -65.83 17.51 -14.60
N VAL A 22 -64.67 18.10 -14.90
CA VAL A 22 -64.23 19.52 -14.74
C VAL A 22 -64.03 19.97 -13.28
N GLY A 23 -62.89 20.49 -12.82
CA GLY A 23 -61.73 21.17 -13.41
C GLY A 23 -61.33 22.28 -12.42
N TRP A 24 -60.06 22.67 -12.35
CA TRP A 24 -59.54 24.04 -12.08
C TRP A 24 -58.02 23.93 -11.82
N GLU A 25 -57.25 24.70 -12.58
CA GLU A 25 -55.79 24.83 -12.52
C GLU A 25 -55.33 25.75 -11.37
N ALA A 26 -54.07 25.61 -10.94
CA ALA A 26 -53.15 26.75 -10.77
C ALA A 26 -51.67 26.34 -10.66
N ARG A 27 -50.92 26.64 -11.74
CA ARG A 27 -49.61 27.33 -11.77
C ARG A 27 -48.42 26.71 -11.00
N LEU A 28 -47.59 25.94 -11.72
CA LEU A 28 -46.16 25.79 -11.41
C LEU A 28 -45.37 26.87 -12.17
N GLY A 29 -44.75 27.77 -11.41
CA GLY A 29 -43.79 28.75 -11.92
C GLY A 29 -42.46 28.08 -12.20
N ALA A 30 -42.00 28.21 -13.45
CA ALA A 30 -40.66 27.85 -13.87
C ALA A 30 -39.63 28.78 -13.21
N PHE A 31 -38.61 28.20 -12.59
CA PHE A 31 -37.31 28.85 -12.37
C PHE A 31 -36.26 28.04 -13.13
N ALA A 32 -35.85 28.58 -14.27
CA ALA A 32 -34.73 28.06 -15.03
C ALA A 32 -33.43 28.58 -14.40
N PHE A 33 -32.55 27.67 -13.98
CA PHE A 33 -31.15 27.98 -13.75
C PHE A 33 -30.35 27.28 -14.86
N MET A 34 -29.85 28.07 -15.81
CA MET A 34 -28.90 27.60 -16.81
C MET A 34 -27.59 27.26 -16.11
N VAL A 35 -27.22 25.98 -16.10
CA VAL A 35 -25.83 25.57 -15.93
C VAL A 35 -25.33 25.13 -17.30
N GLY A 36 -24.24 25.75 -17.74
CA GLY A 36 -23.61 25.49 -19.03
C GLY A 36 -23.29 24.01 -19.20
N LEU A 37 -23.65 23.49 -20.37
CA LEU A 37 -23.09 22.27 -20.93
C LEU A 37 -21.59 22.50 -21.16
N SER A 38 -20.78 22.25 -20.14
CA SER A 38 -19.38 21.94 -20.35
C SER A 38 -19.31 20.52 -20.92
N TRP A 39 -18.69 20.43 -22.09
CA TRP A 39 -18.27 19.21 -22.75
C TRP A 39 -17.85 18.12 -21.76
N VAL A 40 -18.63 17.04 -21.66
CA VAL A 40 -18.09 15.76 -21.23
C VAL A 40 -17.28 15.26 -22.41
N GLY A 41 -15.97 15.46 -22.34
CA GLY A 41 -15.05 14.75 -23.21
C GLY A 41 -15.27 13.26 -22.97
N LEU A 42 -15.84 12.59 -23.97
CA LEU A 42 -15.85 11.14 -24.04
C LEU A 42 -14.39 10.70 -24.11
N GLN A 43 -13.79 10.40 -22.95
CA GLN A 43 -12.55 9.64 -22.93
C GLN A 43 -12.91 8.26 -23.47
N ALA A 44 -12.46 7.97 -24.69
CA ALA A 44 -12.36 6.60 -25.13
C ALA A 44 -11.57 5.84 -24.06
N ALA A 45 -12.04 4.65 -23.69
CA ALA A 45 -11.34 3.76 -22.77
C ALA A 45 -9.97 3.41 -23.36
N GLY A 46 -8.97 4.24 -23.06
CA GLY A 46 -7.58 3.99 -23.34
C GLY A 46 -7.01 3.08 -22.26
N VAL A 47 -6.17 2.14 -22.65
CA VAL A 47 -5.37 1.36 -21.70
C VAL A 47 -4.35 2.30 -21.04
N ALA A 48 -4.37 2.37 -19.71
CA ALA A 48 -3.41 3.15 -18.93
C ALA A 48 -2.15 2.31 -18.66
N SER A 49 -0.99 2.98 -18.68
CA SER A 49 0.31 2.38 -18.40
C SER A 49 0.50 2.24 -16.89
N ALA A 50 1.04 1.12 -16.41
CA ALA A 50 1.34 0.95 -14.99
C ALA A 50 2.48 1.89 -14.58
N ASP A 51 3.64 1.82 -15.25
CA ASP A 51 4.82 2.69 -15.09
C ASP A 51 5.42 3.03 -16.49
N ASP A 52 6.30 4.04 -16.59
CA ASP A 52 7.13 4.33 -17.78
C ASP A 52 8.61 3.89 -17.63
N GLY A 53 8.99 3.32 -16.48
CA GLY A 53 10.31 2.70 -16.24
C GLY A 53 11.42 3.69 -15.88
N SER A 54 11.15 5.00 -15.81
CA SER A 54 12.18 6.03 -15.61
C SER A 54 12.44 6.40 -14.13
N GLY A 55 12.56 5.40 -13.26
CA GLY A 55 12.74 5.56 -11.82
C GLY A 55 14.16 5.92 -11.35
N SER A 56 14.79 7.00 -11.85
CA SER A 56 16.01 7.55 -11.22
C SER A 56 15.90 9.05 -10.96
N HIS A 57 15.15 9.43 -9.93
CA HIS A 57 15.14 10.79 -9.39
C HIS A 57 15.86 10.84 -8.04
N SER A 58 17.14 11.23 -8.07
CA SER A 58 17.90 11.60 -6.86
C SER A 58 17.43 12.96 -6.33
N PRO A 59 16.96 13.10 -5.09
CA PRO A 59 16.81 14.41 -4.48
C PRO A 59 18.20 14.88 -4.01
N SER A 60 18.80 15.80 -4.75
CA SER A 60 20.03 16.48 -4.33
C SER A 60 19.75 17.38 -3.13
N ALA A 61 20.18 16.98 -1.93
CA ALA A 61 20.23 17.86 -0.77
C ALA A 61 21.27 18.97 -1.00
N SER A 62 20.81 20.22 -1.12
CA SER A 62 21.70 21.37 -1.14
C SER A 62 22.15 21.70 0.29
N THR A 63 23.45 21.56 0.57
CA THR A 63 24.09 22.30 1.66
C THR A 63 25.14 23.21 1.04
N GLY A 64 24.84 24.50 1.04
CA GLY A 64 25.78 25.53 0.64
C GLY A 64 26.93 25.60 1.63
N HIS A 65 28.16 25.59 1.12
CA HIS A 65 29.29 26.23 1.79
C HIS A 65 30.21 26.89 0.77
N ALA A 66 30.80 27.99 1.24
CA ALA A 66 31.36 29.09 0.48
C ALA A 66 32.60 28.73 -0.35
N LYS A 67 32.71 29.43 -1.49
CA LYS A 67 33.96 29.73 -2.20
C LYS A 67 35.00 30.32 -1.22
N PRO A 68 36.29 30.06 -1.45
CA PRO A 68 37.06 31.09 -2.18
C PRO A 68 37.97 30.52 -3.27
N GLY A 69 38.27 31.39 -4.24
CA GLY A 69 39.05 31.07 -5.43
C GLY A 69 40.56 31.13 -5.25
N GLY A 70 41.26 30.79 -6.33
CA GLY A 70 42.71 30.94 -6.47
C GLY A 70 43.25 29.89 -7.44
N GLY A 71 43.33 30.24 -8.72
CA GLY A 71 43.98 29.39 -9.72
C GLY A 71 45.49 29.54 -9.71
N VAL A 72 46.23 28.46 -10.01
CA VAL A 72 47.54 28.47 -10.70
C VAL A 72 47.70 27.13 -11.43
N ALA A 73 48.42 27.20 -12.56
CA ALA A 73 48.59 26.23 -13.61
C ALA A 73 49.54 25.04 -13.32
N ARG A 74 49.44 24.03 -14.22
CA ARG A 74 50.53 23.22 -14.83
C ARG A 74 51.54 22.52 -13.91
N GLN A 75 51.62 21.19 -13.96
CA GLN A 75 52.57 20.41 -14.81
C GLN A 75 52.63 18.93 -14.41
N SER A 76 52.76 18.12 -15.46
CA SER A 76 53.22 16.74 -15.61
C SER A 76 54.13 16.13 -14.52
N ALA A 77 53.89 14.85 -14.20
CA ALA A 77 54.97 13.87 -14.05
C ALA A 77 54.47 12.43 -14.26
N HIS A 78 55.08 11.77 -15.24
CA HIS A 78 55.13 10.32 -15.42
C HIS A 78 55.71 9.61 -14.18
N ALA A 79 55.16 8.44 -13.83
CA ALA A 79 55.96 7.32 -13.34
C ALA A 79 55.25 6.00 -13.63
N THR A 80 55.78 5.30 -14.63
CA THR A 80 55.46 3.92 -15.00
C THR A 80 56.26 2.97 -14.10
N ALA A 81 55.63 1.96 -13.51
CA ALA A 81 56.32 0.75 -13.04
C ALA A 81 55.41 -0.48 -13.22
N THR A 82 55.87 -1.39 -14.06
CA THR A 82 55.29 -2.69 -14.44
C THR A 82 55.56 -3.79 -13.38
N PRO A 83 54.92 -4.98 -13.48
CA PRO A 83 54.52 -5.79 -12.33
C PRO A 83 55.48 -6.94 -11.98
N ARG A 84 55.30 -7.54 -10.79
CA ARG A 84 55.90 -8.83 -10.43
C ARG A 84 54.83 -9.84 -9.98
N ALA A 85 55.08 -11.07 -10.38
CA ALA A 85 54.17 -12.19 -10.55
C ALA A 85 53.62 -12.86 -9.27
N ALA A 86 52.56 -13.62 -9.54
CA ALA A 86 51.75 -14.50 -8.70
C ALA A 86 52.49 -15.58 -7.89
N ALA A 87 51.88 -15.95 -6.76
CA ALA A 87 51.99 -17.29 -6.17
C ALA A 87 50.60 -17.75 -5.67
N LYS A 88 50.25 -19.01 -5.99
CA LYS A 88 48.98 -19.73 -5.76
C LYS A 88 48.97 -20.45 -4.38
N PRO A 89 47.91 -21.17 -3.95
CA PRO A 89 47.29 -21.03 -2.63
C PRO A 89 47.59 -22.19 -1.66
N SER A 90 47.30 -21.99 -0.37
CA SER A 90 47.38 -23.03 0.66
C SER A 90 46.04 -23.14 1.42
N ALA A 91 45.52 -24.36 1.55
CA ALA A 91 44.43 -24.77 2.44
C ALA A 91 44.71 -26.22 2.88
N PRO A 92 44.03 -26.82 3.89
CA PRO A 92 43.31 -26.24 5.04
C PRO A 92 43.86 -26.77 6.38
N SER A 93 43.52 -26.14 7.52
CA SER A 93 43.83 -26.70 8.85
C SER A 93 42.57 -26.86 9.70
N ALA A 94 42.47 -28.02 10.34
CA ALA A 94 41.32 -28.53 11.06
C ALA A 94 41.22 -28.04 12.52
N ARG A 95 39.99 -28.12 13.02
CA ARG A 95 39.38 -27.70 14.30
C ARG A 95 40.11 -28.13 15.59
N PRO A 96 39.78 -27.46 16.71
CA PRO A 96 39.32 -28.20 17.90
C PRO A 96 37.97 -27.70 18.46
N LYS A 97 37.15 -28.64 18.95
CA LYS A 97 35.90 -28.42 19.72
C LYS A 97 36.22 -27.92 21.14
N PRO A 98 35.32 -27.13 21.78
CA PRO A 98 35.20 -27.14 23.24
C PRO A 98 33.82 -27.61 23.73
N LEU A 99 33.90 -28.73 24.46
CA LEU A 99 33.17 -29.21 25.65
C LEU A 99 31.93 -28.44 26.16
N LEU A 100 30.84 -29.20 26.33
CA LEU A 100 29.71 -28.91 27.23
C LEU A 100 30.18 -28.66 28.68
N ARG A 101 29.71 -27.58 29.29
CA ARG A 101 29.34 -27.50 30.72
C ARG A 101 28.23 -26.47 30.93
N SER A 102 27.11 -26.88 31.51
CA SER A 102 26.21 -25.99 32.29
C SER A 102 26.77 -25.81 33.70
N PRO A 103 26.47 -24.69 34.39
CA PRO A 103 25.31 -24.72 35.29
C PRO A 103 24.44 -23.45 35.29
N LEU A 104 23.16 -23.65 35.65
CA LEU A 104 22.18 -22.64 36.07
C LEU A 104 22.66 -21.90 37.33
N ALA A 105 22.52 -20.56 37.37
CA ALA A 105 22.03 -19.79 38.52
C ALA A 105 21.87 -18.30 38.18
N ASP A 106 20.63 -17.81 38.31
CA ASP A 106 20.19 -16.45 38.63
C ASP A 106 20.98 -15.24 38.13
N ALA A 107 20.54 -14.69 36.99
CA ALA A 107 20.68 -13.27 36.69
C ALA A 107 19.29 -12.70 36.34
N LYS A 108 18.80 -11.83 37.23
CA LYS A 108 17.54 -11.09 37.14
C LYS A 108 17.48 -10.30 35.81
N ARG A 109 16.43 -10.57 35.02
CA ARG A 109 16.11 -9.93 33.73
C ARG A 109 16.04 -8.39 33.86
N PRO A 110 16.68 -7.59 32.99
CA PRO A 110 16.34 -6.18 32.85
C PRO A 110 14.97 -6.04 32.19
N ALA A 111 14.12 -5.16 32.73
CA ALA A 111 12.80 -4.85 32.18
C ALA A 111 12.91 -4.34 30.73
N PRO A 112 11.94 -4.64 29.85
CA PRO A 112 11.92 -4.09 28.51
C PRO A 112 11.77 -2.57 28.57
N THR A 113 12.66 -1.86 27.87
CA THR A 113 12.64 -0.41 27.72
C THR A 113 11.46 -0.03 26.83
N SER A 114 10.43 0.60 27.41
CA SER A 114 9.37 1.25 26.62
C SER A 114 9.95 2.56 26.06
N GLN A 115 10.06 2.70 24.74
CA GLN A 115 10.19 4.02 24.12
C GLN A 115 8.78 4.59 23.97
N ALA A 116 8.40 5.44 24.92
CA ALA A 116 7.21 6.26 24.80
C ALA A 116 7.50 7.39 23.80
N ALA A 117 6.67 7.51 22.76
CA ALA A 117 6.59 8.74 22.00
C ALA A 117 6.02 9.83 22.92
N GLU A 118 6.79 10.89 23.11
CA GLU A 118 6.42 12.04 23.94
C GLU A 118 5.22 12.76 23.31
N THR A 119 4.02 12.48 23.83
CA THR A 119 2.79 13.13 23.39
C THR A 119 2.49 14.31 24.30
N THR A 120 2.40 15.50 23.72
CA THR A 120 1.87 16.69 24.38
C THR A 120 0.44 16.39 24.86
N LYS A 121 0.28 16.41 26.17
CA LYS A 121 -0.97 16.17 26.90
C LYS A 121 -2.01 17.21 26.48
N ALA A 122 -3.01 16.80 25.70
CA ALA A 122 -4.23 17.58 25.54
C ALA A 122 -5.10 17.38 26.80
N ASP A 123 -5.45 18.48 27.47
CA ASP A 123 -6.29 18.46 28.66
C ASP A 123 -7.70 17.91 28.37
N PRO A 124 -8.33 17.19 29.31
CA PRO A 124 -9.67 16.66 29.12
C PRO A 124 -10.68 17.80 29.29
N VAL A 125 -11.32 18.23 28.21
CA VAL A 125 -12.42 19.20 28.28
C VAL A 125 -13.69 18.44 28.67
N VAL A 126 -13.95 18.42 29.98
CA VAL A 126 -15.28 18.21 30.55
C VAL A 126 -16.21 19.31 30.04
N SER A 127 -17.44 18.93 29.71
CA SER A 127 -18.52 19.78 29.24
C SER A 127 -18.62 21.09 30.05
N ALA A 128 -18.26 22.22 29.43
CA ALA A 128 -18.43 23.56 30.01
C ALA A 128 -19.60 24.30 29.33
N PRO A 129 -20.31 25.20 30.05
CA PRO A 129 -21.37 26.02 29.49
C PRO A 129 -20.86 26.99 28.41
N LEU A 130 -21.77 27.47 27.57
CA LEU A 130 -21.57 28.21 26.30
C LEU A 130 -20.64 29.46 26.30
N ASP A 131 -20.11 29.92 27.43
CA ASP A 131 -19.30 31.15 27.51
C ASP A 131 -17.95 30.93 28.23
N ALA A 132 -17.07 30.09 27.66
CA ALA A 132 -15.63 30.12 27.98
C ALA A 132 -14.79 29.33 26.95
N ARG A 133 -14.59 29.89 25.75
CA ARG A 133 -13.47 29.50 24.87
C ARG A 133 -12.68 30.75 24.44
N PRO A 134 -11.35 30.71 24.40
CA PRO A 134 -10.56 31.79 23.81
C PRO A 134 -10.96 31.96 22.34
N ALA A 135 -11.09 33.21 21.89
CA ALA A 135 -11.52 33.54 20.54
C ALA A 135 -10.58 32.90 19.50
N PRO A 136 -11.10 32.23 18.45
CA PRO A 136 -10.27 31.69 17.39
C PRO A 136 -9.59 32.85 16.63
N SER A 137 -8.35 32.62 16.22
CA SER A 137 -7.62 33.49 15.29
C SER A 137 -8.51 33.77 14.07
N ALA A 138 -8.65 35.05 13.69
CA ALA A 138 -9.51 35.45 12.58
C ALA A 138 -9.13 34.71 11.29
N SER A 139 -10.09 33.99 10.72
CA SER A 139 -9.89 33.24 9.49
C SER A 139 -9.85 34.17 8.27
N ALA A 140 -9.21 33.70 7.20
CA ALA A 140 -9.09 34.44 5.95
C ALA A 140 -10.44 34.66 5.24
N ASN A 141 -11.49 33.90 5.60
CA ASN A 141 -12.84 34.05 5.04
C ASN A 141 -13.94 33.71 6.10
N PRO A 142 -14.25 34.64 7.01
CA PRO A 142 -15.13 34.38 8.16
C PRO A 142 -16.59 34.11 7.77
N VAL A 143 -17.02 34.55 6.57
CA VAL A 143 -18.38 34.28 6.07
C VAL A 143 -18.49 32.84 5.60
N GLN A 144 -17.48 32.31 4.90
CA GLN A 144 -17.46 30.91 4.48
C GLN A 144 -17.42 29.97 5.68
N ASP A 145 -16.55 30.24 6.66
CA ASP A 145 -16.47 29.44 7.88
C ASP A 145 -17.79 29.44 8.65
N PHE A 146 -18.49 30.58 8.71
CA PHE A 146 -19.81 30.65 9.32
C PHE A 146 -20.81 29.72 8.61
N PHE A 147 -20.86 29.76 7.27
CA PHE A 147 -21.76 28.88 6.50
C PHE A 147 -21.37 27.41 6.64
N ASP A 148 -20.08 27.08 6.61
CA ASP A 148 -19.59 25.72 6.80
C ASP A 148 -19.96 25.20 8.21
N HIS A 149 -19.82 26.03 9.24
CA HIS A 149 -20.28 25.70 10.59
C HIS A 149 -21.78 25.46 10.68
N VAL A 150 -22.60 26.29 10.03
CA VAL A 150 -24.06 26.11 10.01
C VAL A 150 -24.45 24.83 9.28
N VAL A 151 -23.84 24.56 8.12
CA VAL A 151 -24.10 23.33 7.35
C VAL A 151 -23.67 22.09 8.13
N LEU A 152 -22.51 22.12 8.79
CA LEU A 152 -22.04 21.04 9.65
C LEU A 152 -22.99 20.80 10.83
N GLN A 153 -23.48 21.86 11.48
CA GLN A 153 -24.46 21.72 12.57
C GLN A 153 -25.79 21.10 12.10
N ILE A 154 -26.26 21.48 10.91
CA ILE A 154 -27.46 20.87 10.32
C ILE A 154 -27.24 19.39 10.02
N ARG A 155 -26.09 19.04 9.40
CA ARG A 155 -25.72 17.64 9.15
C ARG A 155 -25.65 16.84 10.44
N ARG A 156 -24.93 17.33 11.44
CA ARG A 156 -24.77 16.68 12.75
C ARG A 156 -26.07 16.48 13.51
N THR A 157 -27.06 17.37 13.33
CA THR A 157 -28.34 17.31 14.05
C THR A 157 -29.38 16.42 13.36
N PHE A 158 -29.45 16.46 12.02
CA PHE A 158 -30.55 15.88 11.26
C PHE A 158 -30.13 14.79 10.27
N PHE A 159 -28.84 14.69 9.95
CA PHE A 159 -28.31 13.80 8.93
C PHE A 159 -27.00 13.13 9.36
N ASN A 160 -26.82 12.92 10.67
CA ASN A 160 -25.58 12.37 11.22
C ASN A 160 -25.29 10.98 10.62
N ASN A 161 -24.03 10.71 10.30
CA ASN A 161 -23.61 9.46 9.70
C ASN A 161 -22.66 8.70 10.62
N ALA A 162 -22.98 7.44 10.90
CA ALA A 162 -22.07 6.57 11.62
C ALA A 162 -20.68 6.52 10.96
N PRO A 163 -19.60 6.35 11.76
CA PRO A 163 -18.25 6.25 11.24
C PRO A 163 -18.12 5.11 10.24
N THR A 164 -17.23 5.27 9.27
CA THR A 164 -16.85 4.21 8.35
C THR A 164 -15.53 3.60 8.79
N VAL A 165 -15.43 2.27 8.78
CA VAL A 165 -14.24 1.55 9.21
C VAL A 165 -14.04 0.33 8.32
N GLN A 166 -12.79 -0.08 8.13
CA GLN A 166 -12.45 -1.21 7.28
C GLN A 166 -11.98 -2.41 8.09
N PRO A 167 -12.08 -3.62 7.53
CA PRO A 167 -11.35 -4.74 8.07
C PRO A 167 -9.86 -4.39 8.13
N VAL A 168 -9.26 -4.56 9.29
CA VAL A 168 -7.83 -4.37 9.50
C VAL A 168 -7.19 -5.75 9.41
N GLN A 169 -6.15 -5.93 8.63
CA GLN A 169 -5.39 -7.18 8.62
C GLN A 169 -3.95 -6.80 8.97
N ILE A 170 -3.40 -7.41 10.01
CA ILE A 170 -2.01 -7.18 10.45
C ILE A 170 -1.31 -8.51 10.54
N THR A 171 -0.54 -8.84 9.53
CA THR A 171 0.38 -9.96 9.59
C THR A 171 1.67 -9.53 10.28
N GLY A 172 2.08 -10.25 11.32
CA GLY A 172 3.45 -10.18 11.82
C GLY A 172 3.62 -9.62 13.22
N GLN A 173 3.78 -10.53 14.17
CA GLN A 173 4.92 -10.50 15.09
C GLN A 173 5.38 -11.96 15.29
N HIS A 174 6.65 -12.14 15.59
CA HIS A 174 7.26 -13.43 15.95
C HIS A 174 7.27 -13.63 17.47
N ASP A 175 7.12 -12.54 18.23
CA ASP A 175 6.81 -12.47 19.65
C ASP A 175 6.44 -11.03 20.01
N GLY A 176 5.61 -10.84 21.04
CA GLY A 176 5.29 -9.52 21.57
C GLY A 176 3.95 -8.98 21.08
N VAL A 177 3.69 -7.71 21.37
CA VAL A 177 2.42 -7.08 21.06
C VAL A 177 2.35 -6.68 19.58
N ILE A 178 1.27 -7.03 18.91
CA ILE A 178 0.92 -6.55 17.56
C ILE A 178 0.15 -5.25 17.76
N SER A 179 0.66 -4.14 17.27
CA SER A 179 -0.03 -2.86 17.32
C SER A 179 -0.45 -2.39 15.93
N GLY A 180 -1.57 -1.69 15.87
CA GLY A 180 -2.10 -1.14 14.63
C GLY A 180 -3.13 -0.05 14.90
N THR A 181 -3.79 0.45 13.85
CA THR A 181 -4.86 1.42 13.99
C THR A 181 -6.10 0.95 13.24
N ILE A 182 -7.26 1.25 13.81
CA ILE A 182 -8.57 0.90 13.26
C ILE A 182 -8.96 1.87 12.15
N GLY A 183 -8.55 3.14 12.29
CA GLY A 183 -8.65 4.13 11.21
C GLY A 183 -10.09 4.45 10.78
N ALA A 184 -11.05 4.47 11.70
CA ALA A 184 -12.41 4.86 11.35
C ALA A 184 -12.48 6.37 11.05
N VAL A 185 -13.35 6.74 10.11
CA VAL A 185 -13.58 8.13 9.69
C VAL A 185 -15.05 8.49 9.84
N ASP A 186 -15.29 9.59 10.53
CA ASP A 186 -16.62 10.17 10.70
C ASP A 186 -16.83 11.30 9.67
N PRO A 187 -17.89 11.24 8.83
CA PRO A 187 -18.14 12.25 7.79
C PRO A 187 -18.41 13.66 8.32
N GLU A 188 -18.85 13.78 9.58
CA GLU A 188 -19.13 15.04 10.25
C GLU A 188 -17.93 15.56 11.08
N GLY A 189 -16.84 14.77 11.15
CA GLY A 189 -15.64 15.09 11.92
C GLY A 189 -15.81 14.88 13.42
N ASP A 190 -16.79 14.07 13.81
CA ASP A 190 -17.11 13.79 15.20
C ASP A 190 -16.06 12.89 15.85
N VAL A 191 -15.88 13.05 17.16
CA VAL A 191 -14.98 12.18 17.92
C VAL A 191 -15.52 10.75 17.86
N ILE A 192 -14.66 9.80 17.56
CA ILE A 192 -15.01 8.39 17.44
C ILE A 192 -14.58 7.67 18.71
N ASN A 193 -15.51 6.92 19.30
CA ASN A 193 -15.22 5.97 20.37
C ASN A 193 -15.05 4.56 19.78
N TYR A 194 -13.95 3.91 20.15
CA TYR A 194 -13.62 2.56 19.72
C TYR A 194 -13.78 1.59 20.89
N GLU A 195 -14.38 0.44 20.61
CA GLU A 195 -14.51 -0.66 21.58
C GLU A 195 -14.40 -2.01 20.90
N VAL A 196 -13.87 -3.02 21.60
CA VAL A 196 -13.86 -4.39 21.10
C VAL A 196 -15.30 -4.91 21.10
N ALA A 197 -15.78 -5.32 19.93
CA ALA A 197 -17.17 -5.74 19.77
C ALA A 197 -17.41 -7.06 20.53
N SER A 198 -18.58 -7.17 21.18
CA SER A 198 -19.00 -8.39 21.88
C SER A 198 -19.74 -9.39 20.99
N ALA A 199 -19.95 -9.07 19.71
CA ALA A 199 -20.68 -9.88 18.72
C ALA A 199 -19.94 -9.89 17.37
N GLY A 200 -20.19 -10.89 16.51
CA GLY A 200 -19.43 -11.11 15.28
C GLY A 200 -18.16 -11.94 15.55
N ALA A 201 -17.02 -11.56 14.95
CA ALA A 201 -15.72 -12.13 15.30
C ALA A 201 -15.38 -11.94 16.80
N GLY A 202 -15.95 -10.92 17.46
CA GLY A 202 -15.93 -10.79 18.91
C GLY A 202 -14.54 -10.45 19.47
N ALA A 203 -14.25 -10.93 20.69
CA ALA A 203 -12.92 -10.86 21.27
C ALA A 203 -11.99 -11.90 20.60
N PRO A 204 -10.67 -11.64 20.53
CA PRO A 204 -9.72 -12.59 19.97
C PRO A 204 -9.74 -13.93 20.71
N LEU A 205 -9.58 -15.04 19.98
CA LEU A 205 -9.60 -16.39 20.56
C LEU A 205 -8.25 -16.81 21.14
N HIS A 206 -7.16 -16.26 20.60
CA HIS A 206 -5.79 -16.69 20.88
C HIS A 206 -4.93 -15.58 21.47
N GLY A 207 -5.54 -14.48 21.92
CA GLY A 207 -4.83 -13.37 22.56
C GLY A 207 -5.76 -12.42 23.31
N THR A 208 -5.25 -11.22 23.59
CA THR A 208 -6.00 -10.13 24.20
C THR A 208 -5.75 -8.86 23.41
N VAL A 209 -6.76 -8.01 23.23
CA VAL A 209 -6.58 -6.73 22.55
C VAL A 209 -6.98 -5.57 23.46
N GLN A 210 -6.19 -4.51 23.41
CA GLN A 210 -6.51 -3.22 24.01
C GLN A 210 -6.61 -2.19 22.88
N VAL A 211 -7.71 -1.44 22.86
CA VAL A 211 -7.95 -0.34 21.91
C VAL A 211 -7.93 0.97 22.69
N THR A 212 -7.24 1.97 22.17
CA THR A 212 -7.17 3.33 22.71
C THR A 212 -8.17 4.25 22.00
N SER A 213 -8.44 5.41 22.58
CA SER A 213 -9.47 6.36 22.10
C SER A 213 -9.14 6.99 20.74
N ASP A 214 -7.87 6.99 20.33
CA ASP A 214 -7.42 7.43 19.01
C ASP A 214 -7.58 6.33 17.93
N GLY A 215 -8.09 5.15 18.31
CA GLY A 215 -8.25 4.01 17.42
C GLY A 215 -6.98 3.20 17.24
N THR A 216 -5.90 3.48 17.97
CA THR A 216 -4.75 2.57 18.05
C THR A 216 -5.13 1.33 18.86
N PHE A 217 -4.59 0.17 18.50
CA PHE A 217 -4.78 -1.06 19.26
C PHE A 217 -3.45 -1.77 19.51
N THR A 218 -3.46 -2.61 20.54
CA THR A 218 -2.36 -3.46 20.96
C THR A 218 -2.94 -4.85 21.24
N TYR A 219 -2.69 -5.80 20.34
CA TYR A 219 -2.99 -7.20 20.49
C TYR A 219 -1.80 -7.92 21.13
N THR A 220 -2.01 -8.56 22.27
CA THR A 220 -1.05 -9.45 22.93
C THR A 220 -1.46 -10.88 22.65
N PRO A 221 -0.73 -11.61 21.80
CA PRO A 221 -1.01 -13.02 21.59
C PRO A 221 -0.82 -13.83 22.88
N GLY A 222 -1.54 -14.95 22.98
CA GLY A 222 -1.31 -15.96 24.00
C GLY A 222 0.09 -16.56 23.88
N SER A 223 0.63 -17.07 24.98
CA SER A 223 1.93 -17.74 24.97
C SER A 223 1.94 -18.87 23.93
N ASP A 224 2.97 -18.87 23.08
CA ASP A 224 3.21 -19.89 22.05
C ASP A 224 2.16 -19.97 20.92
N PHE A 225 1.27 -18.98 20.79
CA PHE A 225 0.35 -18.93 19.66
C PHE A 225 1.11 -18.73 18.34
N THR A 226 0.71 -19.50 17.33
CA THR A 226 1.15 -19.33 15.94
C THR A 226 -0.04 -19.62 15.05
N GLY A 227 -0.20 -18.82 14.00
CA GLY A 227 -1.38 -18.83 13.13
C GLY A 227 -2.12 -17.51 13.17
N THR A 228 -3.34 -17.54 12.66
CA THR A 228 -4.18 -16.37 12.46
C THR A 228 -5.26 -16.29 13.53
N ASP A 229 -5.42 -15.12 14.15
CA ASP A 229 -6.50 -14.80 15.08
C ASP A 229 -7.33 -13.63 14.54
N GLU A 230 -8.59 -13.54 14.92
CA GLU A 230 -9.50 -12.48 14.46
C GLU A 230 -10.28 -11.90 15.64
N PHE A 231 -10.46 -10.59 15.65
CA PHE A 231 -11.31 -9.88 16.60
C PHE A 231 -12.04 -8.75 15.90
N ALA A 232 -13.13 -8.24 16.47
CA ALA A 232 -13.88 -7.14 15.89
C ALA A 232 -13.77 -5.86 16.74
N VAL A 233 -13.62 -4.70 16.10
CA VAL A 233 -13.66 -3.38 16.76
C VAL A 233 -14.84 -2.58 16.23
N ARG A 234 -15.69 -2.11 17.14
CA ARG A 234 -16.81 -1.23 16.86
C ARG A 234 -16.38 0.23 17.04
N ALA A 235 -16.61 1.03 16.01
CA ALA A 235 -16.41 2.48 15.99
C ALA A 235 -17.78 3.18 16.07
N THR A 236 -17.95 4.10 17.01
CA THR A 236 -19.21 4.84 17.26
C THR A 236 -18.90 6.33 17.36
N ASP A 237 -19.61 7.17 16.61
CA ASP A 237 -19.47 8.63 16.73
C ASP A 237 -20.15 9.17 18.01
N VAL A 238 -19.69 10.33 18.47
CA VAL A 238 -20.35 11.08 19.56
C VAL A 238 -21.42 12.01 18.99
N GLY A 239 -22.68 11.79 19.37
CA GLY A 239 -23.74 12.71 18.97
C GLY A 239 -25.15 12.15 19.09
N LEU A 240 -26.11 12.91 18.57
CA LEU A 240 -27.46 12.46 18.33
C LEU A 240 -27.48 11.70 16.98
N HIS A 241 -27.80 10.42 17.02
CA HIS A 241 -27.81 9.54 15.83
C HIS A 241 -29.13 9.63 15.07
N ILE A 242 -29.53 10.85 14.70
CA ILE A 242 -30.71 11.07 13.85
C ILE A 242 -30.23 11.31 12.42
N ASN A 243 -30.70 10.46 11.52
CA ASN A 243 -30.63 10.70 10.09
C ASN A 243 -32.04 10.69 9.51
N LEU A 244 -32.54 11.84 9.07
CA LEU A 244 -33.91 11.97 8.57
C LEU A 244 -34.17 11.17 7.29
N LEU A 245 -33.12 10.75 6.57
CA LEU A 245 -33.21 9.86 5.42
C LEU A 245 -33.16 8.38 5.83
N ASN A 246 -32.68 8.06 7.04
CA ASN A 246 -32.63 6.72 7.60
C ASN A 246 -32.70 6.74 9.13
N LEU A 247 -33.92 6.88 9.67
CA LEU A 247 -34.20 7.17 11.08
C LEU A 247 -33.71 6.10 12.08
N PHE A 248 -33.42 4.87 11.62
CA PHE A 248 -33.03 3.74 12.46
C PHE A 248 -31.66 3.16 12.06
N ARG A 249 -30.81 3.93 11.39
CA ARG A 249 -29.45 3.43 11.09
C ARG A 249 -28.69 3.14 12.38
N SER A 250 -27.80 2.14 12.30
CA SER A 250 -26.85 1.90 13.39
C SER A 250 -25.96 3.14 13.56
N PRO A 251 -25.70 3.60 14.81
CA PRO A 251 -24.77 4.69 15.12
C PRO A 251 -23.30 4.27 15.03
N SER A 252 -23.05 3.02 14.68
CA SER A 252 -21.73 2.41 14.75
C SER A 252 -21.49 1.45 13.61
N THR A 253 -20.22 1.31 13.25
CA THR A 253 -19.73 0.34 12.27
C THR A 253 -18.71 -0.57 12.93
N THR A 254 -18.62 -1.81 12.46
CA THR A 254 -17.70 -2.83 13.01
C THR A 254 -16.65 -3.18 11.97
N ALA A 255 -15.38 -3.21 12.37
CA ALA A 255 -14.24 -3.69 11.61
C ALA A 255 -13.79 -5.06 12.12
N SER A 256 -13.59 -6.02 11.22
CA SER A 256 -12.86 -7.26 11.51
C SER A 256 -11.37 -6.98 11.48
N VAL A 257 -10.67 -7.30 12.56
CA VAL A 257 -9.22 -7.22 12.68
C VAL A 257 -8.64 -8.62 12.70
N THR A 258 -7.86 -8.98 11.70
CA THR A 258 -7.15 -10.27 11.66
C THR A 258 -5.69 -10.04 11.94
N VAL A 259 -5.12 -10.86 12.80
CA VAL A 259 -3.71 -10.82 13.17
C VAL A 259 -3.07 -12.16 12.88
N SER A 260 -1.88 -12.18 12.28
CA SER A 260 -1.13 -13.43 12.03
C SER A 260 0.19 -13.44 12.79
N GLN A 261 0.43 -14.50 13.56
CA GLN A 261 1.64 -14.73 14.34
C GLN A 261 2.43 -15.92 13.78
N TYR A 262 3.74 -15.74 13.60
CA TYR A 262 4.62 -16.79 13.07
C TYR A 262 5.52 -17.38 14.17
N ALA A 263 5.89 -18.66 14.02
CA ALA A 263 6.73 -19.36 14.99
C ALA A 263 8.14 -18.75 15.10
N ILE A 264 8.72 -18.85 16.29
CA ILE A 264 10.07 -18.36 16.57
C ILE A 264 11.10 -19.03 15.65
N GLY A 265 11.73 -18.25 14.76
CA GLY A 265 12.79 -18.67 13.83
C GLY A 265 12.32 -18.81 12.38
N THR A 266 11.06 -18.44 12.11
CA THR A 266 10.49 -18.45 10.77
C THR A 266 10.77 -17.11 10.07
N PRO A 267 11.38 -17.11 8.87
CA PRO A 267 11.45 -15.92 8.03
C PRO A 267 10.05 -15.40 7.71
N ALA A 268 9.84 -14.09 7.82
CA ALA A 268 8.55 -13.45 7.54
C ALA A 268 8.77 -12.05 6.97
N LEU A 269 8.03 -11.69 5.93
CA LEU A 269 8.06 -10.38 5.31
C LEU A 269 6.92 -9.50 5.85
N GLN A 270 7.20 -8.23 6.10
CA GLN A 270 6.23 -7.24 6.56
C GLN A 270 6.44 -5.93 5.82
N PHE A 271 5.35 -5.19 5.61
CA PHE A 271 5.35 -3.88 4.97
C PHE A 271 4.86 -2.82 5.96
N ALA A 272 5.55 -1.68 5.98
CA ALA A 272 5.15 -0.52 6.76
C ALA A 272 5.05 0.71 5.85
N PHE A 273 3.87 1.34 5.82
CA PHE A 273 3.58 2.46 4.92
C PHE A 273 3.58 3.80 5.67
N ALA A 274 4.44 4.71 5.24
CA ALA A 274 4.44 6.11 5.64
C ALA A 274 3.79 6.95 4.53
N PHE A 275 2.61 7.50 4.79
CA PHE A 275 1.88 8.34 3.84
C PHE A 275 2.35 9.79 3.92
N ASP A 276 2.50 10.44 2.76
CA ASP A 276 2.82 11.87 2.74
C ASP A 276 1.66 12.71 3.31
N SER A 277 2.00 13.83 3.95
CA SER A 277 1.02 14.72 4.58
C SER A 277 0.25 15.57 3.58
N GLY A 278 0.76 15.74 2.35
CA GLY A 278 0.17 16.58 1.31
C GLY A 278 -1.03 15.94 0.62
N SER A 279 -1.12 14.61 0.64
CA SER A 279 -2.18 13.84 0.00
C SER A 279 -3.18 13.21 0.98
N ALA A 280 -3.17 13.65 2.25
CA ALA A 280 -4.01 13.07 3.31
C ALA A 280 -5.51 13.03 2.97
N SER A 281 -6.02 13.97 2.18
CA SER A 281 -7.42 14.03 1.73
C SER A 281 -7.77 13.04 0.62
N TRP A 282 -6.78 12.51 -0.10
CA TRP A 282 -6.98 11.49 -1.13
C TRP A 282 -7.07 10.09 -0.54
N TRP A 283 -6.29 9.83 0.52
CA TRP A 283 -6.27 8.55 1.21
C TRP A 283 -7.56 8.31 2.01
N SER A 284 -8.49 7.60 1.39
CA SER A 284 -9.61 6.97 2.09
C SER A 284 -9.14 5.73 2.85
N PRO A 285 -9.90 5.25 3.85
CA PRO A 285 -9.67 3.93 4.41
C PRO A 285 -9.53 2.86 3.32
N ALA A 286 -10.42 2.87 2.30
CA ALA A 286 -10.43 1.89 1.22
C ALA A 286 -9.16 1.84 0.39
N SER A 287 -8.63 3.00 0.02
CA SER A 287 -7.34 3.07 -0.66
C SER A 287 -6.19 2.49 0.18
N ARG A 288 -6.23 2.66 1.51
CA ARG A 288 -5.19 2.11 2.40
C ARG A 288 -5.32 0.61 2.58
N ALA A 289 -6.53 0.06 2.74
CA ALA A 289 -6.68 -1.39 2.81
C ALA A 289 -6.38 -2.08 1.49
N ALA A 290 -6.70 -1.46 0.35
CA ALA A 290 -6.32 -1.99 -0.95
C ALA A 290 -4.79 -2.03 -1.14
N LEU A 291 -4.06 -1.00 -0.67
CA LEU A 291 -2.58 -1.04 -0.62
C LEU A 291 -2.08 -2.15 0.32
N GLN A 292 -2.71 -2.30 1.50
CA GLN A 292 -2.34 -3.35 2.44
C GLN A 292 -2.61 -4.75 1.87
N GLY A 293 -3.70 -4.96 1.13
CA GLY A 293 -4.01 -6.23 0.47
C GLY A 293 -2.93 -6.67 -0.51
N ALA A 294 -2.39 -5.73 -1.30
CA ALA A 294 -1.23 -5.98 -2.15
C ALA A 294 0.02 -6.39 -1.36
N ALA A 295 0.26 -5.74 -0.21
CA ALA A 295 1.38 -6.05 0.67
C ALA A 295 1.24 -7.42 1.36
N ASP A 296 0.02 -7.76 1.77
CA ASP A 296 -0.32 -9.04 2.38
C ASP A 296 -0.15 -10.17 1.36
N PHE A 297 -0.55 -9.94 0.11
CA PHE A 297 -0.30 -10.86 -0.98
C PHE A 297 1.20 -11.16 -1.10
N LEU A 298 2.07 -10.15 -1.18
CA LEU A 298 3.52 -10.38 -1.27
C LEU A 298 4.07 -11.07 -0.02
N SER A 299 3.61 -10.68 1.16
CA SER A 299 4.05 -11.27 2.44
C SER A 299 3.68 -12.76 2.55
N ALA A 300 2.57 -13.17 1.93
CA ALA A 300 2.13 -14.55 1.90
C ALA A 300 2.90 -15.40 0.87
N HIS A 301 3.47 -14.79 -0.17
CA HIS A 301 4.13 -15.50 -1.27
C HIS A 301 5.66 -15.41 -1.24
N ILE A 302 6.26 -14.41 -0.57
CA ILE A 302 7.71 -14.25 -0.51
C ILE A 302 8.22 -14.71 0.85
N VAL A 303 9.14 -15.68 0.83
CA VAL A 303 9.86 -16.13 2.02
C VAL A 303 11.22 -15.42 2.06
N PRO A 304 11.47 -14.52 3.04
CA PRO A 304 12.77 -13.87 3.16
C PRO A 304 13.89 -14.88 3.40
N SER A 305 15.06 -14.63 2.81
CA SER A 305 16.27 -15.41 3.12
C SER A 305 16.84 -15.05 4.50
N ALA A 306 16.43 -13.91 5.06
CA ALA A 306 16.82 -13.48 6.39
C ALA A 306 16.30 -14.45 7.47
N PRO A 307 17.12 -14.82 8.48
CA PRO A 307 16.72 -15.77 9.53
C PRO A 307 15.75 -15.18 10.57
N ARG A 308 15.28 -13.95 10.35
CA ARG A 308 14.42 -13.18 11.25
C ARG A 308 13.36 -12.45 10.41
N PRO A 309 12.22 -12.07 11.02
CA PRO A 309 11.25 -11.22 10.36
C PRO A 309 11.90 -9.93 9.84
N VAL A 310 11.51 -9.53 8.64
CA VAL A 310 11.99 -8.33 7.95
C VAL A 310 10.80 -7.41 7.74
N THR A 311 10.91 -6.16 8.21
CA THR A 311 9.96 -5.09 7.91
C THR A 311 10.59 -4.15 6.89
N VAL A 312 9.99 -4.08 5.70
CA VAL A 312 10.33 -3.10 4.67
C VAL A 312 9.41 -1.89 4.78
N THR A 313 10.00 -0.70 4.77
CA THR A 313 9.35 0.58 4.97
C THR A 313 9.20 1.30 3.64
N TYR A 314 8.03 1.89 3.41
CA TYR A 314 7.71 2.57 2.16
C TYR A 314 7.26 3.99 2.43
N GLN A 315 7.81 4.92 1.67
CA GLN A 315 7.22 6.24 1.54
C GLN A 315 6.18 6.19 0.42
N ILE A 316 4.94 6.46 0.78
CA ILE A 316 3.81 6.47 -0.15
C ILE A 316 3.46 7.93 -0.47
N THR A 317 3.38 8.23 -1.75
CA THR A 317 3.08 9.57 -2.28
C THR A 317 1.94 9.53 -3.29
N VAL A 318 1.31 10.68 -3.50
CA VAL A 318 0.28 10.86 -4.53
C VAL A 318 0.62 12.06 -5.38
N GLU A 319 0.56 11.88 -6.70
CA GLU A 319 0.57 12.97 -7.66
C GLU A 319 -0.79 13.10 -8.35
N ASN A 320 -0.99 14.19 -9.09
CA ASN A 320 -2.21 14.39 -9.86
C ASN A 320 -1.83 15.00 -11.21
N THR A 321 -1.58 14.13 -12.19
CA THR A 321 -1.13 14.51 -13.53
C THR A 321 -2.19 14.11 -14.56
N PRO A 322 -3.21 14.96 -14.81
CA PRO A 322 -4.27 14.67 -15.77
C PRO A 322 -3.73 14.41 -17.19
N GLY A 323 -4.22 13.34 -17.81
CA GLY A 323 -3.83 12.94 -19.16
C GLY A 323 -2.53 12.16 -19.24
N SER A 324 -1.83 11.95 -18.13
CA SER A 324 -0.76 10.94 -18.05
C SER A 324 -1.35 9.54 -18.25
N SER A 325 -0.59 8.66 -18.88
CA SER A 325 -0.93 7.24 -18.94
C SER A 325 -0.50 6.50 -17.68
N THR A 326 0.43 7.03 -16.89
CA THR A 326 1.05 6.37 -15.73
C THR A 326 0.10 6.31 -14.54
N LEU A 327 -0.17 5.10 -14.06
CA LEU A 327 -1.02 4.80 -12.90
C LEU A 327 -0.23 4.94 -11.60
N GLY A 328 0.99 4.42 -11.57
CA GLY A 328 1.87 4.48 -10.42
C GLY A 328 3.34 4.38 -10.82
N ILE A 329 4.22 4.61 -9.85
CA ILE A 329 5.65 4.39 -10.01
C ILE A 329 6.18 3.84 -8.69
N GLY A 330 6.68 2.61 -8.72
CA GLY A 330 7.36 1.93 -7.62
C GLY A 330 8.87 1.91 -7.83
N GLY A 331 9.63 2.27 -6.81
CA GLY A 331 11.09 2.22 -6.87
C GLY A 331 11.75 1.93 -5.53
N SER A 332 12.98 1.44 -5.60
CA SER A 332 13.90 1.33 -4.45
C SER A 332 15.32 1.58 -4.95
N GLN A 333 16.10 2.31 -4.15
CA GLN A 333 17.49 2.65 -4.52
C GLN A 333 18.36 1.40 -4.52
N LEU A 334 19.50 1.42 -5.24
CA LEU A 334 20.48 0.33 -5.19
C LEU A 334 21.35 0.41 -3.92
N VAL A 335 21.64 -0.73 -3.33
CA VAL A 335 22.68 -0.88 -2.30
C VAL A 335 23.99 -1.24 -2.99
N ILE A 336 24.85 -0.26 -3.21
CA ILE A 336 26.15 -0.50 -3.85
C ILE A 336 27.12 -1.08 -2.82
N VAL A 337 27.21 -2.41 -2.76
CA VAL A 337 28.16 -3.11 -1.89
C VAL A 337 29.54 -3.20 -2.55
N GLY A 338 29.58 -3.22 -3.89
CA GLY A 338 30.80 -3.30 -4.68
C GLY A 338 31.35 -4.73 -4.76
N GLY A 339 31.76 -5.13 -5.95
CA GLY A 339 32.25 -6.48 -6.25
C GLY A 339 31.67 -7.03 -7.54
N THR A 340 30.46 -6.60 -7.87
CA THR A 340 29.82 -6.74 -9.18
C THR A 340 29.35 -5.36 -9.65
N PHE A 341 28.63 -5.33 -10.76
CA PHE A 341 27.95 -4.14 -11.30
C PHE A 341 26.43 -4.33 -11.39
N PHE A 342 25.95 -5.42 -10.80
CA PHE A 342 24.55 -5.78 -10.70
C PHE A 342 24.28 -5.95 -9.21
N GLU A 343 23.53 -5.01 -8.67
CA GLU A 343 23.35 -4.80 -7.23
C GLU A 343 21.87 -4.96 -6.88
N ASP A 344 21.63 -5.32 -5.62
CA ASP A 344 20.29 -5.42 -5.08
C ASP A 344 19.70 -4.02 -4.84
N THR A 345 18.37 -3.90 -4.92
CA THR A 345 17.68 -2.73 -4.35
C THR A 345 17.77 -2.75 -2.81
N VAL A 346 17.50 -1.63 -2.14
CA VAL A 346 17.45 -1.57 -0.67
C VAL A 346 16.41 -2.54 -0.12
N VAL A 347 15.21 -2.59 -0.73
CA VAL A 347 14.16 -3.54 -0.36
C VAL A 347 14.67 -4.97 -0.53
N GLN A 348 15.22 -5.32 -1.69
CA GLN A 348 15.73 -6.66 -1.99
C GLN A 348 16.84 -7.06 -1.01
N HIS A 349 17.83 -6.20 -0.82
CA HIS A 349 18.95 -6.42 0.09
C HIS A 349 18.47 -6.69 1.52
N LYS A 350 17.51 -5.90 2.00
CA LYS A 350 16.95 -6.04 3.35
C LYS A 350 16.15 -7.33 3.50
N ILE A 351 15.37 -7.75 2.49
CA ILE A 351 14.66 -9.04 2.48
C ILE A 351 15.65 -10.21 2.54
N PHE A 352 16.76 -10.13 1.79
CA PHE A 352 17.73 -11.22 1.71
C PHE A 352 18.61 -11.33 2.97
N THR A 353 19.02 -10.20 3.54
CA THR A 353 20.03 -10.18 4.60
C THR A 353 19.46 -9.88 5.99
N GLY A 354 18.28 -9.25 6.05
CA GLY A 354 17.74 -8.65 7.27
C GLY A 354 18.49 -7.39 7.73
N ILE A 355 19.42 -6.88 6.92
CA ILE A 355 20.21 -5.68 7.23
C ILE A 355 19.57 -4.47 6.55
N ASP A 356 19.33 -3.44 7.35
CA ASP A 356 18.88 -2.15 6.86
C ASP A 356 20.06 -1.34 6.32
N GLY A 357 20.12 -1.18 4.99
CA GLY A 357 21.22 -0.53 4.29
C GLY A 357 21.12 0.99 4.22
N ASN A 358 19.94 1.57 4.43
CA ASN A 358 19.68 3.02 4.27
C ASN A 358 19.23 3.70 5.58
N GLY A 359 19.13 2.96 6.68
CA GLY A 359 18.95 3.49 8.02
C GLY A 359 17.50 3.85 8.33
N ALA A 360 17.23 5.12 8.65
CA ALA A 360 15.87 5.57 8.98
C ALA A 360 15.06 6.02 7.75
N SER A 361 15.67 6.03 6.57
CA SER A 361 15.00 6.35 5.31
C SER A 361 14.09 5.20 4.89
N ALA A 362 13.01 5.51 4.16
CA ALA A 362 12.16 4.47 3.60
C ALA A 362 12.96 3.58 2.63
N ASP A 363 12.78 2.26 2.74
CA ASP A 363 13.42 1.25 1.89
C ASP A 363 12.96 1.36 0.42
N GLY A 364 11.67 1.66 0.22
CA GLY A 364 11.06 1.86 -1.09
C GLY A 364 10.18 3.11 -1.16
N THR A 365 9.82 3.51 -2.37
CA THR A 365 8.88 4.59 -2.64
C THR A 365 7.82 4.11 -3.63
N VAL A 366 6.56 4.47 -3.40
CA VAL A 366 5.49 4.27 -4.38
C VAL A 366 4.71 5.56 -4.52
N THR A 367 4.57 6.05 -5.76
CA THR A 367 3.74 7.21 -6.09
C THR A 367 2.54 6.75 -6.90
N PHE A 368 1.33 7.15 -6.50
CA PHE A 368 0.11 6.89 -7.29
C PHE A 368 -0.40 8.16 -7.95
N ASN A 369 -0.91 8.05 -9.18
CA ASN A 369 -1.49 9.17 -9.90
C ASN A 369 -3.00 9.27 -9.67
N ALA A 370 -3.41 10.21 -8.82
CA ALA A 370 -4.80 10.52 -8.48
C ALA A 370 -5.66 11.06 -9.63
N ALA A 371 -5.07 11.33 -10.80
CA ALA A 371 -5.83 11.72 -11.98
C ALA A 371 -6.66 10.56 -12.57
N HIS A 372 -6.36 9.32 -12.18
CA HIS A 372 -7.09 8.13 -12.62
C HIS A 372 -8.27 7.81 -11.70
N THR A 373 -9.31 7.19 -12.27
CA THR A 373 -10.45 6.69 -11.51
C THR A 373 -10.12 5.30 -11.01
N TYR A 374 -9.95 5.16 -9.69
CA TYR A 374 -9.65 3.90 -9.04
C TYR A 374 -10.87 3.25 -8.41
N SER A 375 -10.92 1.93 -8.48
CA SER A 375 -11.72 1.11 -7.59
C SER A 375 -10.82 0.63 -6.44
N PHE A 376 -11.35 0.69 -5.22
CA PHE A 376 -10.70 0.14 -4.03
C PHE A 376 -11.38 -1.13 -3.54
N ASP A 377 -12.40 -1.60 -4.28
CA ASP A 377 -13.14 -2.82 -4.00
C ASP A 377 -12.61 -3.98 -4.84
N SER A 378 -12.87 -5.21 -4.40
CA SER A 378 -12.47 -6.45 -5.09
C SER A 378 -13.10 -6.68 -6.48
N THR A 379 -14.03 -5.80 -6.89
CA THR A 379 -14.80 -5.89 -8.13
C THR A 379 -14.82 -4.53 -8.83
N PRO A 380 -13.77 -4.17 -9.58
CA PRO A 380 -13.67 -2.86 -10.22
C PRO A 380 -14.80 -2.64 -11.22
N GLY A 381 -15.36 -1.43 -11.23
CA GLY A 381 -16.32 -1.01 -12.24
C GLY A 381 -15.69 -0.99 -13.65
N PHE A 382 -16.53 -1.00 -14.68
CA PHE A 382 -16.08 -1.04 -16.08
C PHE A 382 -15.17 0.13 -16.50
N PHE A 383 -15.25 1.27 -15.80
CA PHE A 383 -14.44 2.46 -16.04
C PHE A 383 -13.42 2.74 -14.92
N GLU A 384 -13.27 1.81 -13.99
CA GLU A 384 -12.39 1.98 -12.84
C GLU A 384 -11.19 1.05 -12.97
N THR A 385 -10.01 1.57 -12.66
CA THR A 385 -8.79 0.76 -12.54
C THR A 385 -8.75 0.16 -11.14
N ASP A 386 -8.47 -1.14 -11.04
CA ASP A 386 -8.29 -1.81 -9.75
C ASP A 386 -7.01 -1.32 -9.05
N PHE A 387 -7.17 -0.61 -7.93
CA PHE A 387 -6.04 0.00 -7.23
C PHE A 387 -5.11 -1.04 -6.59
N GLU A 388 -5.65 -2.13 -6.05
CA GLU A 388 -4.84 -3.20 -5.43
C GLU A 388 -3.90 -3.84 -6.46
N SER A 389 -4.37 -4.03 -7.70
CA SER A 389 -3.55 -4.54 -8.80
C SER A 389 -2.40 -3.59 -9.14
N VAL A 390 -2.66 -2.28 -9.18
CA VAL A 390 -1.62 -1.26 -9.42
C VAL A 390 -0.63 -1.24 -8.25
N ALA A 391 -1.13 -1.22 -7.01
CA ALA A 391 -0.27 -1.25 -5.83
C ALA A 391 0.63 -2.49 -5.80
N LEU A 392 0.09 -3.66 -6.12
CA LEU A 392 0.87 -4.89 -6.20
C LEU A 392 1.93 -4.82 -7.29
N HIS A 393 1.59 -4.30 -8.47
CA HIS A 393 2.52 -4.07 -9.57
C HIS A 393 3.70 -3.17 -9.14
N GLU A 394 3.42 -2.01 -8.56
CA GLU A 394 4.46 -1.08 -8.13
C GLU A 394 5.33 -1.64 -7.00
N LEU A 395 4.74 -2.40 -6.08
CA LEU A 395 5.52 -3.07 -5.04
C LEU A 395 6.48 -4.10 -5.64
N VAL A 396 6.09 -4.84 -6.69
CA VAL A 396 6.97 -5.80 -7.37
C VAL A 396 8.15 -5.09 -8.06
N HIS A 397 7.97 -3.90 -8.63
CA HIS A 397 9.11 -3.11 -9.12
C HIS A 397 10.14 -2.82 -8.02
N THR A 398 9.68 -2.51 -6.80
CA THR A 398 10.59 -2.20 -5.68
C THR A 398 11.40 -3.42 -5.23
N LEU A 399 10.92 -4.64 -5.50
CA LEU A 399 11.63 -5.89 -5.25
C LEU A 399 12.81 -6.12 -6.21
N GLY A 400 13.05 -5.22 -7.15
CA GLY A 400 14.13 -5.33 -8.13
C GLY A 400 13.67 -5.88 -9.49
N PHE A 401 12.37 -6.08 -9.70
CA PHE A 401 11.79 -6.33 -11.03
C PHE A 401 11.78 -5.03 -11.83
N THR A 402 12.96 -4.53 -12.19
CA THR A 402 13.11 -3.27 -12.93
C THR A 402 14.41 -3.30 -13.69
N SER A 403 14.42 -2.60 -14.83
CA SER A 403 15.52 -2.61 -15.79
C SER A 403 15.88 -1.18 -16.17
N SER A 404 17.15 -0.98 -16.51
CA SER A 404 17.69 0.30 -16.95
C SER A 404 18.06 0.30 -18.44
N VAL A 405 17.50 -0.64 -19.21
CA VAL A 405 17.80 -0.84 -20.64
C VAL A 405 17.48 0.38 -21.51
N ASP A 406 16.42 1.12 -21.21
CA ASP A 406 16.05 2.34 -21.93
C ASP A 406 16.99 3.54 -21.64
N SER A 407 17.58 3.57 -20.45
CA SER A 407 18.50 4.63 -19.99
C SER A 407 19.91 4.49 -20.57
N GLN A 408 20.23 3.35 -21.19
CA GLN A 408 21.44 3.06 -21.97
C GLN A 408 22.72 3.72 -21.42
N ALA A 409 23.03 3.47 -20.14
CA ALA A 409 24.30 3.80 -19.48
C ALA A 409 24.47 5.20 -18.82
N SER A 410 23.47 5.69 -18.08
CA SER A 410 23.73 6.78 -17.12
C SER A 410 24.57 6.33 -15.92
N SER A 411 24.48 5.05 -15.56
CA SER A 411 25.19 4.39 -14.45
C SER A 411 25.97 3.17 -14.94
N ARG A 412 27.00 2.77 -14.19
CA ARG A 412 27.68 1.48 -14.32
C ARG A 412 27.11 0.41 -13.40
N TYR A 413 26.28 0.79 -12.44
CA TYR A 413 25.60 -0.12 -11.54
C TYR A 413 24.13 -0.24 -11.96
N HIS A 414 23.69 -1.48 -12.06
CA HIS A 414 22.38 -1.89 -12.52
C HIS A 414 21.72 -2.81 -11.49
N THR A 415 20.44 -3.12 -11.67
CA THR A 415 19.76 -4.10 -10.81
C THR A 415 20.29 -5.51 -11.08
N THR A 416 20.13 -6.42 -10.11
CA THR A 416 20.35 -7.86 -10.34
C THR A 416 19.53 -8.38 -11.53
N PHE A 417 18.34 -7.82 -11.78
CA PHE A 417 17.50 -8.14 -12.95
C PHE A 417 18.19 -7.84 -14.29
N ASP A 418 18.87 -6.71 -14.41
CA ASP A 418 19.60 -6.32 -15.63
C ASP A 418 20.73 -7.30 -16.00
N SER A 419 21.22 -8.12 -15.05
CA SER A 419 22.21 -9.16 -15.35
C SER A 419 21.68 -10.24 -16.31
N TYR A 420 20.35 -10.40 -16.37
CA TYR A 420 19.65 -11.34 -17.24
C TYR A 420 19.07 -10.69 -18.51
N ALA A 421 19.30 -9.39 -18.70
CA ALA A 421 18.77 -8.67 -19.86
C ALA A 421 19.58 -9.00 -21.12
N VAL A 422 18.91 -9.58 -22.12
CA VAL A 422 19.49 -9.96 -23.41
C VAL A 422 18.72 -9.37 -24.59
N GLY A 423 19.40 -9.17 -25.71
CA GLY A 423 18.75 -8.84 -26.98
C GLY A 423 18.13 -10.07 -27.67
N SER A 424 17.47 -9.86 -28.80
CA SER A 424 16.78 -10.93 -29.57
C SER A 424 17.67 -12.13 -29.99
N THR A 425 18.98 -11.95 -30.01
CA THR A 425 19.95 -13.01 -30.33
C THR A 425 20.41 -13.82 -29.10
N GLY A 426 19.95 -13.46 -27.90
CA GLY A 426 20.43 -14.00 -26.62
C GLY A 426 21.76 -13.41 -26.15
N ALA A 427 22.25 -12.34 -26.78
CA ALA A 427 23.43 -11.63 -26.31
C ALA A 427 23.07 -10.66 -25.18
N HIS A 428 23.80 -10.72 -24.05
CA HIS A 428 23.60 -9.79 -22.94
C HIS A 428 23.74 -8.32 -23.36
N LEU A 429 22.84 -7.49 -22.83
CA LEU A 429 22.81 -6.05 -23.07
C LEU A 429 23.85 -5.32 -22.22
N PHE A 430 24.17 -5.86 -21.05
CA PHE A 430 25.19 -5.35 -20.13
C PHE A 430 26.37 -6.31 -20.02
N GLY A 431 27.58 -5.77 -20.07
CA GLY A 431 28.82 -6.50 -19.82
C GLY A 431 28.98 -6.83 -18.34
N SER A 432 29.89 -7.75 -18.02
CA SER A 432 30.20 -8.09 -16.63
C SER A 432 30.72 -6.91 -15.80
N ASP A 433 31.16 -5.84 -16.48
CA ASP A 433 31.62 -4.60 -15.88
C ASP A 433 30.53 -3.51 -15.79
N GLY A 434 29.27 -3.86 -16.09
CA GLY A 434 28.14 -2.94 -16.15
C GLY A 434 28.18 -1.96 -17.32
N SER A 435 29.08 -2.15 -18.29
CA SER A 435 29.02 -1.35 -19.51
C SER A 435 27.90 -1.83 -20.42
N TRP A 436 27.24 -0.91 -21.11
CA TRP A 436 26.34 -1.28 -22.20
C TRP A 436 27.15 -1.89 -23.36
N VAL A 437 26.84 -3.13 -23.73
CA VAL A 437 27.61 -3.90 -24.75
C VAL A 437 26.75 -4.43 -25.89
N GLY A 438 25.42 -4.43 -25.74
CA GLY A 438 24.50 -5.02 -26.70
C GLY A 438 23.73 -4.01 -27.56
N GLY A 439 23.01 -4.52 -28.55
CA GLY A 439 21.89 -3.83 -29.17
C GLY A 439 20.66 -4.71 -29.01
N THR A 440 19.48 -4.11 -28.79
CA THR A 440 18.24 -4.88 -28.56
C THR A 440 17.87 -5.77 -29.77
N GLY A 441 18.31 -5.40 -30.98
CA GLY A 441 18.17 -6.26 -32.15
C GLY A 441 16.71 -6.61 -32.49
N GLY A 442 15.76 -5.75 -32.09
CA GLY A 442 14.33 -5.95 -32.32
C GLY A 442 13.51 -6.36 -31.09
N GLY A 443 14.11 -6.49 -29.90
CA GLY A 443 13.37 -6.69 -28.64
C GLY A 443 14.29 -6.82 -27.41
N VAL A 444 13.71 -6.75 -26.23
CA VAL A 444 14.41 -7.00 -24.96
C VAL A 444 13.85 -8.29 -24.38
N TYR A 445 14.73 -9.13 -23.83
CA TYR A 445 14.34 -10.41 -23.27
C TYR A 445 15.07 -10.65 -21.95
N PHE A 446 14.48 -11.52 -21.12
CA PHE A 446 15.07 -12.02 -19.89
C PHE A 446 15.50 -13.48 -20.06
N ASP A 447 16.75 -13.80 -19.71
CA ASP A 447 17.38 -15.11 -19.92
C ASP A 447 17.62 -15.93 -18.65
N GLY A 448 17.03 -15.52 -17.52
CA GLY A 448 17.07 -16.29 -16.28
C GLY A 448 16.58 -17.73 -16.49
N SER A 449 17.33 -18.69 -15.94
CA SER A 449 17.16 -20.11 -16.29
C SER A 449 15.80 -20.68 -15.88
N THR A 450 15.27 -20.22 -14.75
CA THR A 450 13.99 -20.66 -14.20
C THR A 450 12.85 -20.08 -15.04
N ALA A 451 12.91 -18.79 -15.35
CA ALA A 451 11.95 -18.10 -16.18
C ALA A 451 11.93 -18.64 -17.62
N VAL A 452 13.10 -18.91 -18.20
CA VAL A 452 13.24 -19.54 -19.52
C VAL A 452 12.60 -20.94 -19.51
N SER A 453 12.80 -21.72 -18.44
CA SER A 453 12.18 -23.02 -18.30
C SER A 453 10.66 -22.93 -18.16
N ALA A 454 10.14 -21.95 -17.41
CA ALA A 454 8.71 -21.74 -17.21
C ALA A 454 8.01 -21.27 -18.48
N ASN A 455 8.67 -20.44 -19.29
CA ASN A 455 8.13 -19.89 -20.53
C ASN A 455 8.33 -20.80 -21.75
N GLY A 456 9.33 -21.70 -21.71
CA GLY A 456 9.73 -22.52 -22.86
C GLY A 456 10.68 -21.82 -23.83
N GLY A 457 11.35 -20.76 -23.39
CA GLY A 457 12.24 -19.91 -24.18
C GLY A 457 12.50 -18.57 -23.48
N LEU A 458 13.31 -17.71 -24.09
CA LEU A 458 13.55 -16.35 -23.61
C LEU A 458 12.23 -15.63 -23.32
N VAL A 459 12.15 -14.94 -22.18
CA VAL A 459 10.94 -14.22 -21.77
C VAL A 459 10.97 -12.83 -22.41
N GLU A 460 9.97 -12.53 -23.23
CA GLU A 460 9.90 -11.25 -23.94
C GLU A 460 9.47 -10.11 -23.00
N LEU A 461 10.27 -9.05 -22.97
CA LEU A 461 10.02 -7.84 -22.23
C LEU A 461 9.53 -6.73 -23.16
N ASP A 462 9.00 -5.66 -22.59
CA ASP A 462 8.72 -4.44 -23.35
C ASP A 462 10.02 -3.67 -23.70
N ALA A 463 9.88 -2.48 -24.28
CA ALA A 463 11.02 -1.70 -24.72
C ALA A 463 11.84 -1.10 -23.55
N SER A 464 11.23 -0.89 -22.37
CA SER A 464 11.98 -0.44 -21.19
C SER A 464 12.74 -1.58 -20.54
N GLY A 465 12.27 -2.82 -20.74
CA GLY A 465 12.80 -4.00 -20.07
C GLY A 465 12.26 -4.16 -18.65
N ALA A 466 11.48 -3.21 -18.15
CA ALA A 466 10.94 -3.25 -16.79
C ALA A 466 9.60 -4.01 -16.72
N HIS A 467 8.94 -4.25 -17.85
CA HIS A 467 7.68 -4.99 -17.91
C HIS A 467 7.78 -6.21 -18.81
N LEU A 468 6.93 -7.21 -18.55
CA LEU A 468 6.64 -8.25 -19.53
C LEU A 468 5.98 -7.65 -20.76
N ASN A 469 6.27 -8.19 -21.95
CA ASN A 469 5.63 -7.72 -23.17
C ASN A 469 4.10 -7.90 -23.08
N GLY A 470 3.36 -6.79 -23.08
CA GLY A 470 1.90 -6.80 -22.87
C GLY A 470 1.09 -7.52 -23.96
N SER A 471 1.67 -7.79 -25.12
CA SER A 471 1.02 -8.59 -26.17
C SER A 471 1.24 -10.09 -25.97
N THR A 472 2.44 -10.48 -25.54
CA THR A 472 2.83 -11.88 -25.31
C THR A 472 2.30 -12.39 -23.98
N PHE A 473 2.35 -11.57 -22.94
CA PHE A 473 1.92 -11.88 -21.57
C PHE A 473 0.67 -11.09 -21.18
N ALA A 474 -0.32 -11.06 -22.08
CA ALA A 474 -1.57 -10.38 -21.84
C ALA A 474 -2.26 -10.91 -20.57
N GLY A 475 -2.47 -10.03 -19.59
CA GLY A 475 -3.12 -10.38 -18.33
C GLY A 475 -2.17 -10.68 -17.17
N SER A 476 -0.86 -10.68 -17.39
CA SER A 476 0.11 -10.78 -16.29
C SER A 476 0.08 -9.54 -15.40
N LEU A 477 0.56 -9.67 -14.16
CA LEU A 477 0.65 -8.54 -13.24
C LEU A 477 1.60 -7.47 -13.78
N MET A 478 2.82 -7.86 -14.16
CA MET A 478 3.91 -7.04 -14.68
C MET A 478 3.79 -6.72 -16.17
N SER A 479 2.59 -6.79 -16.74
CA SER A 479 2.33 -6.22 -18.06
C SER A 479 2.28 -4.69 -17.94
N PRO A 480 2.75 -3.92 -18.93
CA PRO A 480 2.89 -2.46 -18.84
C PRO A 480 1.55 -1.72 -18.73
N SER A 481 0.41 -2.41 -18.79
CA SER A 481 -0.91 -1.80 -18.66
C SER A 481 -1.87 -2.69 -17.88
N ILE A 482 -2.69 -2.04 -17.06
CA ILE A 482 -3.81 -2.62 -16.31
C ILE A 482 -5.09 -1.95 -16.84
N PRO A 483 -5.89 -2.64 -17.68
CA PRO A 483 -7.12 -2.09 -18.22
C PRO A 483 -8.19 -1.87 -17.13
N PRO A 484 -9.08 -0.88 -17.29
CA PRO A 484 -10.25 -0.72 -16.42
C PRO A 484 -11.13 -1.99 -16.36
N GLY A 485 -11.76 -2.22 -15.21
CA GLY A 485 -12.63 -3.37 -14.97
C GLY A 485 -11.89 -4.71 -14.84
N VAL A 486 -10.55 -4.71 -14.83
CA VAL A 486 -9.72 -5.90 -14.67
C VAL A 486 -9.02 -5.85 -13.32
N ARG A 487 -9.05 -6.98 -12.59
CA ARG A 487 -8.30 -7.19 -11.36
C ARG A 487 -7.21 -8.24 -11.59
N ARG A 488 -5.98 -7.94 -11.19
CA ARG A 488 -4.76 -8.75 -11.31
C ARG A 488 -4.02 -8.79 -9.97
N ILE A 489 -4.41 -9.74 -9.13
CA ILE A 489 -3.81 -9.98 -7.81
C ILE A 489 -3.16 -11.36 -7.74
N GLN A 490 -2.45 -11.73 -8.81
CA GLN A 490 -1.77 -13.01 -8.93
C GLN A 490 -0.48 -12.82 -9.74
N LEU A 491 0.57 -13.52 -9.33
CA LEU A 491 1.79 -13.66 -10.12
C LEU A 491 1.63 -14.88 -11.04
N SER A 492 1.91 -14.70 -12.32
CA SER A 492 2.02 -15.80 -13.28
C SER A 492 3.24 -16.67 -12.97
N ALA A 493 3.25 -17.90 -13.48
CA ALA A 493 4.40 -18.80 -13.31
C ALA A 493 5.71 -18.20 -13.84
N VAL A 494 5.65 -17.37 -14.89
CA VAL A 494 6.82 -16.67 -15.44
C VAL A 494 7.29 -15.57 -14.50
N GLU A 495 6.39 -14.77 -13.94
CA GLU A 495 6.75 -13.71 -12.97
C GLU A 495 7.35 -14.29 -11.68
N ILE A 496 6.78 -15.39 -11.19
CA ILE A 496 7.34 -16.15 -10.06
C ILE A 496 8.76 -16.61 -10.39
N ALA A 497 8.95 -17.25 -11.55
CA ALA A 497 10.26 -17.77 -11.95
C ALA A 497 11.31 -16.66 -12.17
N MET A 498 10.89 -15.48 -12.64
CA MET A 498 11.78 -14.32 -12.76
C MET A 498 12.20 -13.79 -11.37
N LEU A 499 11.28 -13.74 -10.41
CA LEU A 499 11.59 -13.40 -9.02
C LEU A 499 12.58 -14.41 -8.41
N GLU A 500 12.41 -15.71 -8.69
CA GLU A 500 13.33 -16.77 -8.28
C GLU A 500 14.73 -16.60 -8.89
N ASP A 501 14.82 -16.27 -10.19
CA ASP A 501 16.10 -16.03 -10.86
C ASP A 501 16.86 -14.82 -10.28
N ILE A 502 16.17 -13.80 -9.78
CA ILE A 502 16.78 -12.67 -9.06
C ILE A 502 16.95 -12.91 -7.55
N GLY A 503 16.73 -14.14 -7.07
CA GLY A 503 17.14 -14.60 -5.75
C GLY A 503 16.04 -14.75 -4.70
N TYR A 504 14.77 -14.48 -5.04
CA TYR A 504 13.66 -14.70 -4.10
C TYR A 504 13.31 -16.18 -3.95
N THR A 505 12.81 -16.54 -2.77
CA THR A 505 12.06 -17.79 -2.58
C THR A 505 10.58 -17.44 -2.61
N VAL A 506 9.86 -17.93 -3.61
CA VAL A 506 8.43 -17.64 -3.80
C VAL A 506 7.62 -18.92 -3.59
N THR A 507 6.61 -18.86 -2.73
CA THR A 507 5.68 -19.96 -2.47
C THR A 507 4.45 -19.83 -3.35
N ALA A 508 3.99 -20.97 -3.89
CA ALA A 508 2.82 -21.08 -4.77
C ALA A 508 1.48 -21.13 -4.03
#